data_AF-A0A8T5T6W9-F1
#
_entry.id   AF-A0A8T5T6W9-F1
#
_cell.length_a   1.000
_cell.length_b   1.000
_cell.length_c   1.000
_cell.angle_alpha   90.00
_cell.angle_beta   90.00
_cell.angle_gamma   90.00
#
_symmetry.space_group_name_H-M   'P 1'
#
loop_
_entity.id
_entity.type
_entity.pdbx_description
1 polymer ?
#
loop_
_entity_poly.entity_id
_entity_poly.type
_entity_poly.pdbx_seq_one_letter_code
_entity_poly.pdbx_strand_id
1 'polypeptide(L)'
;MSNDNFEDPLKYYLAYALEGQQSWISEGMKDLIPQSMSDAIFLAKKRNREMKKDVNNSEIKLALGKIFENTNSKYNLLTEKAKNHLDNFLTDNNSLSLEVAHQPKFLGGERFLFNKIGCGAAFANLDKDIVPFFYVADYDKIHSELIKTKFSQSDSASGFSISINPEIEKKFIGMRIRDLPLPSVSYLLEQFQEIKKKYSNSINSCLEDNWHKKLLEERLEEALRLIKIAHNNAENYTDWFINIIGIISNIIFDQGYLFISASDMEFKKLLTPFYETLLENQNKYIDTYMDLRNQFIKNNIRPPLREIRRDFVPFFYECNSEECYSRRLELSCQEYPSMILTKCKCNHCGNLIDFSLEKDNPDLSEHIPFLTPRVES
;
A
#
# COMPACT_ATOMS: atom_id res chain seq x y z
N MET A 1 -23.14 -1.62 23.09
CA MET A 1 -22.54 -0.66 24.03
C MET A 1 -21.30 -1.33 24.63
N SER A 2 -20.12 -1.14 24.05
CA SER A 2 -18.85 -1.55 24.65
C SER A 2 -18.18 -0.32 25.24
N ASN A 3 -18.21 -0.22 26.57
CA ASN A 3 -17.31 0.65 27.32
C ASN A 3 -15.92 0.03 27.26
N ASP A 4 -15.24 0.19 26.12
CA ASP A 4 -13.86 -0.25 26.00
C ASP A 4 -12.97 0.88 26.48
N ASN A 5 -12.65 0.88 27.77
CA ASN A 5 -11.66 1.75 28.42
C ASN A 5 -10.22 1.45 27.96
N PHE A 6 -10.02 0.99 26.73
CA PHE A 6 -8.69 0.76 26.18
C PHE A 6 -8.04 2.10 25.79
N GLU A 7 -6.78 2.26 26.14
CA GLU A 7 -5.97 3.37 25.64
C GLU A 7 -5.60 3.18 24.16
N ASP A 8 -5.37 4.30 23.47
CA ASP A 8 -4.90 4.32 22.08
C ASP A 8 -3.40 3.96 22.02
N PRO A 9 -2.99 2.91 21.29
CA PRO A 9 -1.57 2.56 21.13
C PRO A 9 -0.73 3.69 20.54
N LEU A 10 -1.31 4.62 19.76
CA LEU A 10 -0.62 5.77 19.20
C LEU A 10 -0.02 6.67 20.30
N LYS A 11 -0.69 6.80 21.45
CA LYS A 11 -0.19 7.58 22.60
C LYS A 11 1.17 7.06 23.07
N TYR A 12 1.32 5.74 23.20
CA TYR A 12 2.53 5.10 23.68
C TYR A 12 3.64 5.13 22.63
N TYR A 13 3.28 4.98 21.36
CA TYR A 13 4.21 5.18 20.25
C TYR A 13 4.78 6.61 20.26
N LEU A 14 3.91 7.63 20.38
CA LEU A 14 4.33 9.03 20.39
C LEU A 14 5.18 9.37 21.62
N ALA A 15 4.84 8.87 22.80
CA ALA A 15 5.66 9.05 24.00
C ALA A 15 7.08 8.49 23.82
N TYR A 16 7.21 7.33 23.18
CA TYR A 16 8.53 6.78 22.86
C TYR A 16 9.23 7.59 21.75
N ALA A 17 8.55 7.81 20.62
CA ALA A 17 9.15 8.41 19.43
C ALA A 17 9.52 9.89 19.60
N LEU A 18 8.75 10.65 20.39
CA LEU A 18 8.96 12.09 20.60
C LEU A 18 9.72 12.39 21.88
N GLU A 19 9.51 11.61 22.94
CA GLU A 19 10.02 11.92 24.28
C GLU A 19 11.08 10.92 24.76
N GLY A 20 11.36 9.87 23.98
CA GLY A 20 12.28 8.79 24.34
C GLY A 20 11.81 7.96 25.53
N GLN A 21 10.53 8.05 25.90
CA GLN A 21 9.99 7.34 27.06
C GLN A 21 9.88 5.85 26.77
N GLN A 22 10.61 5.05 27.55
CA GLN A 22 10.47 3.60 27.48
C GLN A 22 9.05 3.19 27.85
N SER A 23 8.51 2.30 27.03
CA SER A 23 7.24 1.63 27.26
C SER A 23 7.41 0.15 26.97
N TRP A 24 6.46 -0.66 27.41
CA TRP A 24 6.42 -2.07 27.04
C TRP A 24 6.36 -2.26 25.51
N ILE A 25 5.82 -1.28 24.75
CA ILE A 25 5.85 -1.29 23.27
C ILE A 25 7.28 -1.16 22.76
N SER A 26 8.08 -0.23 23.31
CA SER A 26 9.47 -0.09 22.87
C SER A 26 10.35 -1.27 23.28
N GLU A 27 10.12 -1.86 24.46
CA GLU A 27 10.81 -3.07 24.90
C GLU A 27 10.44 -4.28 24.04
N GLY A 28 9.14 -4.47 23.75
CA GLY A 28 8.64 -5.55 22.91
C GLY A 28 9.09 -5.43 21.44
N MET A 29 9.25 -4.21 20.94
CA MET A 29 9.75 -3.91 19.59
C MET A 29 11.28 -3.91 19.50
N LYS A 30 11.99 -4.28 20.60
CA LYS A 30 13.44 -4.52 20.65
C LYS A 30 14.28 -3.43 19.99
N ASP A 31 13.99 -2.16 20.28
CA ASP A 31 14.73 -1.01 19.75
C ASP A 31 14.67 -0.84 18.22
N LEU A 32 13.65 -1.38 17.55
CA LEU A 32 13.42 -1.16 16.11
C LEU A 32 12.55 0.07 15.79
N ILE A 33 12.06 0.76 16.81
CA ILE A 33 11.33 2.02 16.61
C ILE A 33 12.36 3.15 16.58
N PRO A 34 12.52 3.86 15.46
CA PRO A 34 13.47 4.97 15.40
C PRO A 34 12.91 6.22 16.07
N GLN A 35 13.78 6.98 16.75
CA GLN A 35 13.42 8.29 17.33
C GLN A 35 13.61 9.45 16.33
N SER A 36 14.31 9.21 15.23
CA SER A 36 14.53 10.18 14.15
C SER A 36 14.81 9.46 12.82
N MET A 37 14.78 10.19 11.70
CA MET A 37 15.18 9.60 10.40
C MET A 37 16.64 9.12 10.41
N SER A 38 17.55 9.86 11.04
CA SER A 38 18.96 9.46 11.15
C SER A 38 19.13 8.18 11.97
N ASP A 39 18.36 8.04 13.05
CA ASP A 39 18.34 6.83 13.88
C ASP A 39 17.76 5.64 13.10
N ALA A 40 16.69 5.85 12.32
CA ALA A 40 16.16 4.83 11.42
C ALA A 40 17.20 4.32 10.41
N ILE A 41 18.01 5.22 9.83
CA ILE A 41 19.11 4.85 8.93
C ILE A 41 20.17 4.04 9.68
N PHE A 42 20.57 4.49 10.87
CA PHE A 42 21.54 3.79 11.70
C PHE A 42 21.07 2.36 12.03
N LEU A 43 19.83 2.21 12.49
CA LEU A 43 19.21 0.93 12.81
C LEU A 43 19.11 0.03 11.58
N ALA A 44 18.70 0.57 10.43
CA ALA A 44 18.64 -0.17 9.17
C ALA A 44 20.03 -0.67 8.72
N LYS A 45 21.07 0.18 8.80
CA LYS A 45 22.46 -0.21 8.50
C LYS A 45 22.97 -1.28 9.46
N LYS A 46 22.70 -1.14 10.75
CA LYS A 46 23.06 -2.14 11.77
C LYS A 46 22.39 -3.47 11.44
N ARG A 47 21.08 -3.47 11.17
CA ARG A 47 20.33 -4.68 10.86
C ARG A 47 20.82 -5.35 9.58
N ASN A 48 21.09 -4.58 8.53
CA ASN A 48 21.61 -5.09 7.27
C ASN A 48 22.97 -5.81 7.45
N ARG A 49 23.84 -5.31 8.35
CA ARG A 49 25.12 -5.96 8.69
C ARG A 49 24.94 -7.25 9.50
N GLU A 50 23.93 -7.32 10.35
CA GLU A 50 23.64 -8.47 11.21
C GLU A 50 22.91 -9.60 10.47
N MET A 51 22.17 -9.27 9.42
CA MET A 51 21.50 -10.27 8.59
C MET A 51 22.54 -11.14 7.90
N LYS A 52 22.51 -12.45 8.17
CA LYS A 52 23.26 -13.43 7.38
C LYS A 52 22.76 -13.32 5.95
N LYS A 53 23.68 -13.08 5.00
CA LYS A 53 23.33 -13.07 3.58
C LYS A 53 22.82 -14.45 3.20
N ASP A 54 21.52 -14.55 2.98
CA ASP A 54 20.89 -15.74 2.42
C ASP A 54 21.44 -15.98 1.00
N VAL A 55 21.61 -17.24 0.63
CA VAL A 55 22.14 -17.66 -0.68
C VAL A 55 21.23 -17.15 -1.80
N ASN A 56 19.92 -17.08 -1.56
CA ASN A 56 18.92 -16.67 -2.55
C ASN A 56 18.71 -15.14 -2.62
N ASN A 57 19.35 -14.36 -1.75
CA ASN A 57 19.12 -12.91 -1.69
C ASN A 57 19.51 -12.20 -3.00
N SER A 58 20.58 -12.67 -3.66
CA SER A 58 21.03 -12.09 -4.93
C SER A 58 20.02 -12.30 -6.08
N GLU A 59 19.40 -13.48 -6.15
CA GLU A 59 18.40 -13.80 -7.17
C GLU A 59 17.12 -13.01 -6.97
N ILE A 60 16.63 -12.92 -5.72
CA ILE A 60 15.47 -12.09 -5.35
C ILE A 60 15.73 -10.62 -5.70
N LYS A 61 16.92 -10.10 -5.36
CA LYS A 61 17.30 -8.71 -5.66
C LYS A 61 17.31 -8.44 -7.16
N LEU A 62 17.86 -9.34 -7.97
CA LEU A 62 17.84 -9.22 -9.43
C LEU A 62 16.42 -9.25 -10.00
N ALA A 63 15.58 -10.17 -9.52
CA ALA A 63 14.19 -10.27 -9.94
C ALA A 63 13.37 -9.02 -9.58
N LEU A 64 13.51 -8.50 -8.34
CA LEU A 64 12.91 -7.23 -7.92
C LEU A 64 13.41 -6.06 -8.78
N GLY A 65 14.70 -5.99 -9.05
CA GLY A 65 15.28 -4.97 -9.93
C GLY A 65 14.66 -4.99 -11.33
N LYS A 66 14.40 -6.19 -11.87
CA LYS A 66 13.71 -6.34 -13.16
C LYS A 66 12.26 -5.85 -13.10
N ILE A 67 11.55 -6.12 -12.00
CA ILE A 67 10.17 -5.62 -11.80
C ILE A 67 10.16 -4.10 -11.74
N PHE A 68 11.09 -3.49 -11.00
CA PHE A 68 11.24 -2.03 -10.95
C PHE A 68 11.55 -1.43 -12.32
N GLU A 69 12.51 -2.01 -13.06
CA GLU A 69 12.86 -1.56 -14.40
C GLU A 69 11.64 -1.61 -15.34
N ASN A 70 10.94 -2.74 -15.37
CA ASN A 70 9.80 -2.96 -16.25
C ASN A 70 8.65 -2.01 -15.91
N THR A 71 8.33 -1.86 -14.62
CA THR A 71 7.23 -1.01 -14.15
C THR A 71 7.53 0.46 -14.43
N ASN A 72 8.71 0.95 -14.06
CA ASN A 72 9.09 2.34 -14.34
C ASN A 72 9.18 2.62 -15.85
N SER A 73 9.63 1.65 -16.66
CA SER A 73 9.66 1.80 -18.12
C SER A 73 8.26 1.85 -18.72
N LYS A 74 7.33 0.99 -18.27
CA LYS A 74 5.92 0.97 -18.73
C LYS A 74 5.27 2.35 -18.62
N TYR A 75 5.49 3.04 -17.50
CA TYR A 75 4.88 4.35 -17.22
C TYR A 75 5.77 5.54 -17.61
N ASN A 76 6.91 5.33 -18.27
CA ASN A 76 7.90 6.36 -18.61
C ASN A 76 8.41 7.16 -17.39
N LEU A 77 8.59 6.47 -16.25
CA LEU A 77 9.01 7.04 -14.97
C LEU A 77 10.49 6.78 -14.63
N LEU A 78 11.23 6.17 -15.56
CA LEU A 78 12.64 5.82 -15.39
C LEU A 78 13.55 7.04 -15.71
N THR A 79 13.48 8.08 -14.87
CA THR A 79 14.37 9.26 -14.95
C THR A 79 15.81 8.89 -14.62
N GLU A 80 16.76 9.80 -14.86
CA GLU A 80 18.16 9.57 -14.49
C GLU A 80 18.32 9.24 -13.00
N LYS A 81 17.60 9.94 -12.11
CA LYS A 81 17.62 9.63 -10.69
C LYS A 81 17.04 8.25 -10.37
N ALA A 82 15.93 7.86 -11.00
CA ALA A 82 15.37 6.52 -10.84
C ALA A 82 16.34 5.43 -11.34
N LYS A 83 17.05 5.65 -12.45
CA LYS A 83 18.09 4.75 -12.96
C LYS A 83 19.23 4.61 -11.96
N ASN A 84 19.74 5.72 -11.43
CA ASN A 84 20.80 5.70 -10.43
C ASN A 84 20.38 4.95 -9.15
N HIS A 85 19.13 5.12 -8.70
CA HIS A 85 18.58 4.36 -7.59
C HIS A 85 18.46 2.86 -7.90
N LEU A 86 18.02 2.50 -9.10
CA LEU A 86 17.96 1.10 -9.56
C LEU A 86 19.36 0.48 -9.64
N ASP A 87 20.33 1.20 -10.20
CA ASP A 87 21.71 0.74 -10.29
C ASP A 87 22.33 0.56 -8.91
N ASN A 88 22.10 1.50 -8.00
CA ASN A 88 22.53 1.38 -6.60
C ASN A 88 21.89 0.15 -5.93
N PHE A 89 20.57 -0.03 -6.11
CA PHE A 89 19.88 -1.22 -5.62
C PHE A 89 20.48 -2.50 -6.20
N LEU A 90 20.84 -2.56 -7.48
CA LEU A 90 21.38 -3.78 -8.07
C LEU A 90 22.83 -4.06 -7.68
N THR A 91 23.65 -3.02 -7.51
CA THR A 91 25.11 -3.14 -7.42
C THR A 91 25.69 -2.99 -6.01
N ASP A 92 25.07 -2.19 -5.13
CA ASP A 92 25.56 -2.00 -3.77
C ASP A 92 24.90 -2.98 -2.80
N ASN A 93 25.70 -3.82 -2.15
CA ASN A 93 25.23 -4.73 -1.12
C ASN A 93 24.86 -4.04 0.21
N ASN A 94 25.23 -2.77 0.36
CA ASN A 94 24.86 -1.94 1.50
C ASN A 94 23.63 -1.06 1.23
N SER A 95 23.08 -1.09 0.00
CA SER A 95 21.86 -0.36 -0.34
C SER A 95 20.73 -0.72 0.63
N LEU A 96 20.01 0.28 1.11
CA LEU A 96 18.84 0.14 1.96
C LEU A 96 17.60 0.47 1.15
N SER A 97 16.55 -0.33 1.26
CA SER A 97 15.28 -0.01 0.60
C SER A 97 14.39 0.81 1.53
N LEU A 98 13.82 1.90 1.03
CA LEU A 98 12.79 2.68 1.71
C LEU A 98 11.45 2.47 1.01
N GLU A 99 10.54 1.76 1.67
CA GLU A 99 9.19 1.54 1.16
C GLU A 99 8.29 2.74 1.47
N VAL A 100 7.61 3.23 0.44
CA VAL A 100 6.46 4.12 0.56
C VAL A 100 5.24 3.41 -0.04
N ALA A 101 4.26 3.04 0.79
CA ALA A 101 3.11 2.27 0.33
C ALA A 101 1.81 3.10 0.30
N HIS A 102 0.96 2.85 -0.70
CA HIS A 102 -0.43 3.30 -0.68
C HIS A 102 -1.36 2.48 -1.58
N GLN A 103 -2.62 2.34 -1.17
CA GLN A 103 -3.70 1.87 -2.05
C GLN A 103 -4.01 2.93 -3.13
N PRO A 104 -4.36 2.54 -4.36
CA PRO A 104 -4.81 3.47 -5.39
C PRO A 104 -6.00 4.33 -4.93
N LYS A 105 -5.95 5.63 -5.21
CA LYS A 105 -6.94 6.61 -4.80
C LYS A 105 -7.49 7.41 -5.97
N PHE A 106 -8.77 7.76 -5.90
CA PHE A 106 -9.43 8.52 -6.95
C PHE A 106 -8.75 9.88 -7.13
N LEU A 107 -8.52 10.29 -8.39
CA LEU A 107 -7.81 11.53 -8.72
C LEU A 107 -6.39 11.65 -8.11
N GLY A 108 -5.77 10.54 -7.71
CA GLY A 108 -4.47 10.53 -7.04
C GLY A 108 -4.54 10.62 -5.50
N GLY A 109 -5.72 10.82 -4.93
CA GLY A 109 -5.95 10.86 -3.49
C GLY A 109 -5.73 12.21 -2.83
N GLU A 110 -5.79 12.22 -1.50
CA GLU A 110 -5.71 13.44 -0.70
C GLU A 110 -4.26 13.82 -0.35
N ARG A 111 -4.10 15.04 0.20
CA ARG A 111 -2.79 15.64 0.56
C ARG A 111 -1.86 14.70 1.34
N PHE A 112 -2.39 13.87 2.24
CA PHE A 112 -1.56 13.02 3.09
C PHE A 112 -0.75 11.99 2.29
N LEU A 113 -1.26 11.54 1.13
CA LEU A 113 -0.55 10.65 0.23
C LEU A 113 0.70 11.35 -0.35
N PHE A 114 0.53 12.59 -0.81
CA PHE A 114 1.64 13.40 -1.32
C PHE A 114 2.63 13.80 -0.21
N ASN A 115 2.16 14.02 1.03
CA ASN A 115 3.04 14.19 2.18
C ASN A 115 3.87 12.93 2.45
N LYS A 116 3.28 11.73 2.29
CA LYS A 116 4.00 10.46 2.45
C LYS A 116 5.11 10.31 1.40
N ILE A 117 4.80 10.63 0.14
CA ILE A 117 5.77 10.66 -0.97
C ILE A 117 6.86 11.71 -0.70
N GLY A 118 6.50 12.94 -0.36
CA GLY A 118 7.48 13.99 -0.06
C GLY A 118 8.39 13.64 1.13
N CYS A 119 7.83 13.03 2.18
CA CYS A 119 8.59 12.56 3.34
C CYS A 119 9.56 11.44 2.96
N GLY A 120 9.12 10.45 2.18
CA GLY A 120 10.00 9.38 1.73
C GLY A 120 11.15 9.89 0.84
N ALA A 121 10.88 10.86 -0.03
CA ALA A 121 11.92 11.49 -0.84
C ALA A 121 12.92 12.28 0.02
N ALA A 122 12.42 13.04 1.01
CA ALA A 122 13.26 13.75 1.96
C ALA A 122 14.15 12.79 2.76
N PHE A 123 13.59 11.66 3.19
CA PHE A 123 14.31 10.60 3.90
C PHE A 123 15.40 9.99 3.01
N ALA A 124 15.07 9.62 1.77
CA ALA A 124 16.03 9.04 0.83
C ALA A 124 17.20 9.98 0.51
N ASN A 125 17.00 11.30 0.55
CA ASN A 125 18.08 12.27 0.35
C ASN A 125 19.04 12.41 1.54
N LEU A 126 18.74 11.82 2.71
CA LEU A 126 19.63 11.87 3.88
C LEU A 126 20.86 10.97 3.73
N ASP A 127 20.76 9.91 2.93
CA ASP A 127 21.83 8.94 2.72
C ASP A 127 21.72 8.31 1.33
N LYS A 128 22.80 8.40 0.55
CA LYS A 128 22.87 7.91 -0.83
C LYS A 128 22.62 6.40 -0.95
N ASP A 129 22.81 5.65 0.14
CA ASP A 129 22.61 4.21 0.16
C ASP A 129 21.10 3.86 0.15
N ILE A 130 20.21 4.84 0.37
CA ILE A 130 18.76 4.62 0.44
C ILE A 130 18.15 4.67 -0.96
N VAL A 131 17.45 3.61 -1.32
CA VAL A 131 16.70 3.47 -2.56
C VAL A 131 15.20 3.53 -2.24
N PRO A 132 14.51 4.64 -2.59
CA PRO A 132 13.09 4.76 -2.37
C PRO A 132 12.30 3.97 -3.43
N PHE A 133 11.33 3.17 -2.98
CA PHE A 133 10.36 2.55 -3.87
C PHE A 133 8.93 2.80 -3.38
N PHE A 134 8.00 2.89 -4.32
CA PHE A 134 6.59 3.08 -4.06
C PHE A 134 5.83 1.78 -4.30
N TYR A 135 5.30 1.21 -3.22
CA TYR A 135 4.47 0.00 -3.24
C TYR A 135 3.00 0.36 -3.46
N VAL A 136 2.46 -0.09 -4.58
CA VAL A 136 1.06 0.13 -4.97
C VAL A 136 0.23 -1.04 -4.48
N ALA A 137 -0.57 -0.81 -3.42
CA ALA A 137 -1.43 -1.81 -2.80
C ALA A 137 -2.74 -2.01 -3.59
N ASP A 138 -2.62 -2.37 -4.87
CA ASP A 138 -3.73 -2.56 -5.81
C ASP A 138 -4.47 -3.91 -5.68
N TYR A 139 -3.99 -4.76 -4.77
CA TYR A 139 -4.65 -5.99 -4.38
C TYR A 139 -5.85 -5.75 -3.45
N ASP A 140 -5.94 -4.58 -2.82
CA ASP A 140 -6.96 -4.37 -1.79
C ASP A 140 -8.37 -4.28 -2.37
N LYS A 141 -9.37 -4.53 -1.52
CA LYS A 141 -10.78 -4.47 -1.92
C LYS A 141 -11.23 -3.02 -2.05
N ILE A 142 -12.10 -2.76 -3.01
CA ILE A 142 -12.73 -1.47 -3.21
C ILE A 142 -13.66 -1.18 -2.03
N HIS A 143 -13.44 -0.02 -1.42
CA HIS A 143 -14.32 0.60 -0.43
C HIS A 143 -14.42 2.11 -0.72
N SER A 144 -15.43 2.76 -0.14
CA SER A 144 -15.79 4.15 -0.46
C SER A 144 -14.64 5.14 -0.32
N GLU A 145 -13.71 4.92 0.61
CA GLU A 145 -12.54 5.78 0.80
C GLU A 145 -11.53 5.72 -0.37
N LEU A 146 -11.50 4.64 -1.15
CA LEU A 146 -10.54 4.51 -2.26
C LEU A 146 -11.01 5.19 -3.53
N ILE A 147 -12.33 5.22 -3.72
CA ILE A 147 -13.02 5.67 -4.93
C ILE A 147 -13.62 7.08 -4.77
N LYS A 148 -13.23 7.78 -3.71
CA LYS A 148 -13.72 9.10 -3.33
C LYS A 148 -12.57 9.98 -2.90
N THR A 149 -12.57 11.22 -3.37
CA THR A 149 -11.60 12.25 -2.98
C THR A 149 -12.34 13.36 -2.25
N LYS A 150 -11.83 13.74 -1.08
CA LYS A 150 -12.36 14.86 -0.29
C LYS A 150 -11.57 16.15 -0.59
N PHE A 151 -12.30 17.23 -0.74
CA PHE A 151 -11.77 18.57 -0.97
C PHE A 151 -12.25 19.50 0.13
N SER A 152 -11.35 20.36 0.62
CA SER A 152 -11.72 21.42 1.55
C SER A 152 -12.55 22.50 0.86
N GLN A 153 -13.51 23.08 1.58
CA GLN A 153 -14.29 24.22 1.12
C GLN A 153 -14.34 25.25 2.26
N SER A 154 -14.23 26.53 1.93
CA SER A 154 -14.14 27.61 2.93
C SER A 154 -15.41 27.80 3.78
N ASP A 155 -16.56 27.48 3.20
CA ASP A 155 -17.90 27.60 3.78
C ASP A 155 -18.45 26.26 4.32
N SER A 156 -17.67 25.18 4.30
CA SER A 156 -18.10 23.85 4.76
C SER A 156 -17.01 23.16 5.57
N ALA A 157 -17.29 22.94 6.86
CA ALA A 157 -16.41 22.18 7.75
C ALA A 157 -16.22 20.71 7.30
N SER A 158 -17.19 20.15 6.57
CA SER A 158 -17.10 18.80 5.98
C SER A 158 -16.51 18.80 4.57
N GLY A 159 -16.26 19.98 3.98
CA GLY A 159 -15.81 20.14 2.61
C GLY A 159 -16.82 19.65 1.58
N PHE A 160 -16.32 19.22 0.42
CA PHE A 160 -17.07 18.48 -0.58
C PHE A 160 -16.28 17.24 -1.03
N SER A 161 -16.92 16.37 -1.81
CA SER A 161 -16.27 15.15 -2.25
C SER A 161 -16.79 14.71 -3.60
N ILE A 162 -15.89 14.14 -4.39
CA ILE A 162 -16.17 13.60 -5.71
C ILE A 162 -15.77 12.13 -5.70
N SER A 163 -16.58 11.29 -6.33
CA SER A 163 -16.37 9.84 -6.40
C SER A 163 -16.40 9.35 -7.84
N ILE A 164 -16.10 8.07 -8.03
CA ILE A 164 -16.41 7.38 -9.28
C ILE A 164 -17.92 7.35 -9.53
N ASN A 165 -18.29 6.95 -10.75
CA ASN A 165 -19.69 6.78 -11.14
C ASN A 165 -20.42 5.78 -10.18
N PRO A 166 -21.59 6.14 -9.62
CA PRO A 166 -22.33 5.30 -8.68
C PRO A 166 -22.67 3.88 -9.19
N GLU A 167 -22.90 3.71 -10.49
CA GLU A 167 -23.17 2.40 -11.09
C GLU A 167 -21.93 1.51 -11.07
N ILE A 168 -20.76 2.10 -11.31
CA ILE A 168 -19.46 1.40 -11.20
C ILE A 168 -19.19 1.06 -9.73
N GLU A 169 -19.39 2.01 -8.81
CA GLU A 169 -19.23 1.75 -7.37
C GLU A 169 -20.09 0.56 -6.91
N LYS A 170 -21.39 0.56 -7.23
CA LYS A 170 -22.30 -0.52 -6.84
C LYS A 170 -21.86 -1.88 -7.37
N LYS A 171 -21.33 -1.92 -8.60
CA LYS A 171 -20.89 -3.17 -9.24
C LYS A 171 -19.59 -3.72 -8.65
N PHE A 172 -18.64 -2.85 -8.31
CA PHE A 172 -17.28 -3.25 -7.95
C PHE A 172 -16.96 -3.19 -6.45
N ILE A 173 -17.89 -2.73 -5.60
CA ILE A 173 -17.65 -2.70 -4.15
C ILE A 173 -17.25 -4.09 -3.59
N GLY A 174 -16.14 -4.14 -2.85
CA GLY A 174 -15.58 -5.38 -2.32
C GLY A 174 -14.76 -6.23 -3.31
N MET A 175 -14.69 -5.84 -4.59
CA MET A 175 -13.80 -6.45 -5.59
C MET A 175 -12.40 -5.84 -5.52
N ARG A 176 -11.41 -6.43 -6.20
CA ARG A 176 -10.03 -5.91 -6.20
C ARG A 176 -9.94 -4.58 -6.95
N ILE A 177 -9.20 -3.61 -6.40
CA ILE A 177 -9.08 -2.28 -6.99
C ILE A 177 -8.36 -2.26 -8.35
N ARG A 178 -7.43 -3.18 -8.60
CA ARG A 178 -6.83 -3.37 -9.93
C ARG A 178 -7.85 -3.64 -11.04
N ASP A 179 -8.97 -4.30 -10.71
CA ASP A 179 -10.01 -4.65 -11.68
C ASP A 179 -11.06 -3.55 -11.85
N LEU A 180 -10.93 -2.42 -11.14
CA LEU A 180 -11.80 -1.26 -11.30
C LEU A 180 -11.55 -0.59 -12.67
N PRO A 181 -12.58 -0.41 -13.51
CA PRO A 181 -12.42 0.29 -14.77
C PRO A 181 -12.18 1.78 -14.56
N LEU A 182 -11.61 2.43 -15.57
CA LEU A 182 -11.51 3.87 -15.59
C LEU A 182 -12.90 4.52 -15.71
N PRO A 183 -13.11 5.69 -15.07
CA PRO A 183 -14.26 6.52 -15.41
C PRO A 183 -14.19 6.94 -16.88
N SER A 184 -15.34 7.15 -17.52
CA SER A 184 -15.37 7.72 -18.86
C SER A 184 -14.77 9.13 -18.85
N VAL A 185 -14.18 9.54 -19.99
CA VAL A 185 -13.64 10.89 -20.14
C VAL A 185 -14.72 11.95 -19.93
N SER A 186 -15.96 11.71 -20.40
CA SER A 186 -17.08 12.62 -20.18
C SER A 186 -17.38 12.82 -18.70
N TYR A 187 -17.49 11.73 -17.94
CA TYR A 187 -17.72 11.77 -16.50
C TYR A 187 -16.58 12.47 -15.77
N LEU A 188 -15.32 12.19 -16.14
CA LEU A 188 -14.16 12.85 -15.55
C LEU A 188 -14.19 14.38 -15.79
N LEU A 189 -14.55 14.81 -17.00
CA LEU A 189 -14.66 16.23 -17.32
C LEU A 189 -15.82 16.92 -16.57
N GLU A 190 -16.93 16.24 -16.34
CA GLU A 190 -18.01 16.73 -15.47
C GLU A 190 -17.51 16.94 -14.04
N GLN A 191 -16.80 15.95 -13.49
CA GLN A 191 -16.19 16.06 -12.16
C GLN A 191 -15.19 17.23 -12.10
N PHE A 192 -14.40 17.46 -13.15
CA PHE A 192 -13.47 18.60 -13.20
C PHE A 192 -14.19 19.94 -13.18
N GLN A 193 -15.32 20.08 -13.87
CA GLN A 193 -16.10 21.31 -13.83
C GLN A 193 -16.66 21.57 -12.43
N GLU A 194 -17.09 20.52 -11.73
CA GLU A 194 -17.52 20.63 -10.34
C GLU A 194 -16.37 21.07 -9.42
N ILE A 195 -15.19 20.47 -9.55
CA ILE A 195 -13.97 20.87 -8.80
C ILE A 195 -13.68 22.34 -9.03
N LYS A 196 -13.60 22.78 -10.30
CA LYS A 196 -13.30 24.17 -10.66
C LYS A 196 -14.30 25.13 -10.03
N LYS A 197 -15.60 24.86 -10.17
CA LYS A 197 -16.65 25.70 -9.60
C LYS A 197 -16.51 25.83 -8.08
N LYS A 198 -16.31 24.73 -7.37
CA LYS A 198 -16.20 24.71 -5.90
C LYS A 198 -14.90 25.34 -5.40
N TYR A 199 -13.80 25.10 -6.12
CA TYR A 199 -12.49 25.65 -5.79
C TYR A 199 -12.43 27.15 -6.03
N SER A 200 -12.87 27.65 -7.19
CA SER A 200 -12.95 29.09 -7.47
C SER A 200 -13.84 29.82 -6.46
N ASN A 201 -14.98 29.24 -6.05
CA ASN A 201 -15.80 29.81 -4.98
C ASN A 201 -15.01 29.94 -3.66
N SER A 202 -14.25 28.90 -3.30
CA SER A 202 -13.44 28.90 -2.07
C SER A 202 -12.34 29.96 -2.12
N ILE A 203 -11.59 30.02 -3.23
CA ILE A 203 -10.54 31.04 -3.44
C ILE A 203 -11.14 32.45 -3.34
N ASN A 204 -12.24 32.71 -4.05
CA ASN A 204 -12.88 34.03 -4.06
C ASN A 204 -13.39 34.49 -2.69
N SER A 205 -13.76 33.53 -1.83
CA SER A 205 -14.21 33.83 -0.47
C SER A 205 -13.07 34.04 0.54
N CYS A 206 -11.88 33.48 0.30
CA CYS A 206 -10.77 33.50 1.26
C CYS A 206 -9.67 34.50 0.91
N LEU A 207 -9.56 34.88 -0.35
CA LEU A 207 -8.51 35.78 -0.82
C LEU A 207 -9.13 37.08 -1.33
N GLU A 208 -8.49 38.20 -1.03
CA GLU A 208 -8.90 39.51 -1.55
C GLU A 208 -8.18 39.82 -2.84
N ASP A 209 -6.88 39.52 -2.92
CA ASP A 209 -6.03 39.91 -4.04
C ASP A 209 -6.23 39.05 -5.30
N ASN A 210 -6.19 39.70 -6.46
CA ASN A 210 -6.42 39.05 -7.74
C ASN A 210 -5.24 38.20 -8.23
N TRP A 211 -4.03 38.44 -7.73
CA TRP A 211 -2.84 37.75 -8.20
C TRP A 211 -2.78 36.32 -7.66
N HIS A 212 -2.94 36.12 -6.35
CA HIS A 212 -2.99 34.79 -5.73
C HIS A 212 -4.21 34.02 -6.21
N LYS A 213 -5.36 34.67 -6.43
CA LYS A 213 -6.54 34.05 -7.06
C LYS A 213 -6.19 33.43 -8.40
N LYS A 214 -5.64 34.23 -9.31
CA LYS A 214 -5.24 33.78 -10.64
C LYS A 214 -4.19 32.67 -10.58
N LEU A 215 -3.19 32.81 -9.72
CA LEU A 215 -2.15 31.79 -9.54
C LEU A 215 -2.75 30.45 -9.09
N LEU A 216 -3.64 30.44 -8.11
CA LEU A 216 -4.26 29.20 -7.63
C LEU A 216 -5.19 28.58 -8.67
N GLU A 217 -5.92 29.38 -9.45
CA GLU A 217 -6.72 28.87 -10.58
C GLU A 217 -5.83 28.24 -11.66
N GLU A 218 -4.72 28.88 -12.04
CA GLU A 218 -3.75 28.33 -12.99
C GLU A 218 -3.13 27.01 -12.47
N ARG A 219 -2.81 26.93 -11.17
CA ARG A 219 -2.31 25.69 -10.55
C ARG A 219 -3.35 24.58 -10.52
N LEU A 220 -4.62 24.90 -10.29
CA LEU A 220 -5.69 23.92 -10.39
C LEU A 220 -5.82 23.40 -11.82
N GLU A 221 -5.81 24.28 -12.82
CA GLU A 221 -5.89 23.88 -14.22
C GLU A 221 -4.72 22.97 -14.62
N GLU A 222 -3.50 23.29 -14.18
CA GLU A 222 -2.33 22.47 -14.39
C GLU A 222 -2.48 21.07 -13.75
N ALA A 223 -2.96 21.00 -12.51
CA ALA A 223 -3.19 19.74 -11.81
C ALA A 223 -4.27 18.88 -12.50
N LEU A 224 -5.42 19.47 -12.88
CA LEU A 224 -6.48 18.76 -13.59
C LEU A 224 -6.02 18.29 -14.97
N ARG A 225 -5.21 19.10 -15.67
CA ARG A 225 -4.61 18.70 -16.95
C ARG A 225 -3.69 17.50 -16.79
N LEU A 226 -2.84 17.47 -15.75
CA LEU A 226 -2.00 16.32 -15.43
C LEU A 226 -2.84 15.08 -15.18
N ILE A 227 -3.88 15.17 -14.36
CA ILE A 227 -4.77 14.05 -14.04
C ILE A 227 -5.43 13.50 -15.31
N LYS A 228 -5.83 14.37 -16.26
CA LYS A 228 -6.38 13.96 -17.56
C LYS A 228 -5.36 13.28 -18.46
N ILE A 229 -4.14 13.81 -18.54
CA ILE A 229 -3.05 13.19 -19.32
C ILE A 229 -2.76 11.80 -18.77
N ALA A 230 -2.67 11.67 -17.44
CA ALA A 230 -2.48 10.40 -16.76
C ALA A 230 -3.62 9.41 -17.05
N HIS A 231 -4.88 9.89 -17.14
CA HIS A 231 -6.05 9.08 -17.48
C HIS A 231 -5.96 8.53 -18.90
N ASN A 232 -5.61 9.39 -19.87
CA ASN A 232 -5.49 8.99 -21.28
C ASN A 232 -4.39 7.94 -21.52
N ASN A 233 -3.39 7.86 -20.63
CA ASN A 233 -2.27 6.92 -20.71
C ASN A 233 -2.47 5.67 -19.83
N ALA A 234 -3.66 5.48 -19.26
CA ALA A 234 -3.96 4.38 -18.36
C ALA A 234 -4.91 3.37 -19.00
N GLU A 235 -4.71 2.08 -18.70
CA GLU A 235 -5.63 1.02 -19.11
C GLU A 235 -6.73 0.77 -18.07
N ASN A 236 -6.39 0.97 -16.79
CA ASN A 236 -7.26 0.72 -15.64
C ASN A 236 -7.02 1.75 -14.53
N TYR A 237 -7.81 1.67 -13.46
CA TYR A 237 -7.75 2.61 -12.35
C TYR A 237 -6.38 2.65 -11.65
N THR A 238 -5.70 1.52 -11.52
CA THR A 238 -4.38 1.45 -10.88
C THR A 238 -3.31 2.09 -11.76
N ASP A 239 -3.34 1.85 -13.07
CA ASP A 239 -2.45 2.51 -14.02
C ASP A 239 -2.61 4.02 -13.98
N TRP A 240 -3.86 4.50 -13.86
CA TRP A 240 -4.12 5.93 -13.74
C TRP A 240 -3.54 6.52 -12.46
N PHE A 241 -3.72 5.83 -11.34
CA PHE A 241 -3.12 6.23 -10.07
C PHE A 241 -1.58 6.28 -10.16
N ILE A 242 -0.94 5.24 -10.71
CA ILE A 242 0.52 5.18 -10.90
C ILE A 242 1.00 6.33 -11.81
N ASN A 243 0.31 6.59 -12.92
CA ASN A 243 0.63 7.71 -13.79
C ASN A 243 0.58 9.05 -13.06
N ILE A 244 -0.46 9.31 -12.24
CA ILE A 244 -0.57 10.58 -11.48
C ILE A 244 0.61 10.72 -10.52
N ILE A 245 0.81 9.74 -9.63
CA ILE A 245 1.84 9.84 -8.58
C ILE A 245 3.25 9.79 -9.16
N GLY A 246 3.45 9.02 -10.23
CA GLY A 246 4.72 8.87 -10.91
C GLY A 246 5.14 10.14 -11.64
N ILE A 247 4.21 10.77 -12.38
CA ILE A 247 4.49 12.06 -13.03
C ILE A 247 4.83 13.11 -11.96
N ILE A 248 4.05 13.19 -10.88
CA ILE A 248 4.32 14.16 -9.82
C ILE A 248 5.69 13.89 -9.17
N SER A 249 5.93 12.68 -8.69
CA SER A 249 7.15 12.35 -7.95
C SER A 249 8.40 12.34 -8.82
N ASN A 250 8.40 11.62 -9.94
CA ASN A 250 9.61 11.40 -10.75
C ASN A 250 9.79 12.44 -11.85
N ILE A 251 8.73 12.94 -12.48
CA ILE A 251 8.88 13.87 -13.61
C ILE A 251 8.93 15.31 -13.14
N ILE A 252 8.03 15.72 -12.24
CA ILE A 252 7.95 17.10 -11.76
C ILE A 252 8.97 17.37 -10.66
N PHE A 253 9.09 16.46 -9.69
CA PHE A 253 9.95 16.64 -8.52
C PHE A 253 11.27 15.85 -8.56
N ASP A 254 11.53 15.07 -9.61
CA ASP A 254 12.72 14.22 -9.78
C ASP A 254 13.13 13.48 -8.49
N GLN A 255 12.18 12.76 -7.91
CA GLN A 255 12.39 12.02 -6.65
C GLN A 255 12.97 10.61 -6.89
N GLY A 256 12.84 10.08 -8.10
CA GLY A 256 13.49 8.83 -8.51
C GLY A 256 12.91 7.57 -7.84
N TYR A 257 11.62 7.55 -7.51
CA TYR A 257 10.95 6.36 -6.97
C TYR A 257 10.95 5.20 -7.97
N LEU A 258 11.29 4.02 -7.48
CA LEU A 258 11.02 2.75 -8.18
C LEU A 258 9.60 2.28 -7.84
N PHE A 259 8.80 1.87 -8.82
CA PHE A 259 7.40 1.49 -8.61
C PHE A 259 7.24 -0.01 -8.67
N ILE A 260 6.37 -0.54 -7.81
CA ILE A 260 5.97 -1.96 -7.84
C ILE A 260 4.50 -2.09 -7.46
N SER A 261 3.79 -2.95 -8.19
CA SER A 261 2.38 -3.29 -7.93
C SER A 261 2.31 -4.62 -7.19
N ALA A 262 1.48 -4.68 -6.16
CA ALA A 262 1.22 -5.91 -5.41
C ALA A 262 0.57 -7.01 -6.25
N SER A 263 -0.15 -6.62 -7.30
CA SER A 263 -0.81 -7.54 -8.21
C SER A 263 0.06 -7.92 -9.42
N ASP A 264 1.30 -7.43 -9.50
CA ASP A 264 2.28 -7.89 -10.49
C ASP A 264 2.57 -9.38 -10.33
N MET A 265 2.53 -10.14 -11.43
CA MET A 265 2.63 -11.60 -11.37
C MET A 265 4.03 -12.07 -10.94
N GLU A 266 5.08 -11.37 -11.40
CA GLU A 266 6.44 -11.72 -11.01
C GLU A 266 6.68 -11.36 -9.54
N PHE A 267 6.09 -10.26 -9.06
CA PHE A 267 6.12 -9.94 -7.64
C PHE A 267 5.36 -10.98 -6.80
N LYS A 268 4.18 -11.44 -7.23
CA LYS A 268 3.44 -12.52 -6.56
C LYS A 268 4.27 -13.80 -6.47
N LYS A 269 5.00 -14.17 -7.54
CA LYS A 269 5.92 -15.32 -7.52
C LYS A 269 7.00 -15.16 -6.46
N LEU A 270 7.60 -13.96 -6.33
CA LEU A 270 8.62 -13.68 -5.32
C LEU A 270 8.08 -13.74 -3.88
N LEU A 271 6.82 -13.38 -3.66
CA LEU A 271 6.18 -13.44 -2.34
C LEU A 271 5.77 -14.87 -1.92
N THR A 272 5.51 -15.75 -2.88
CA THR A 272 4.91 -17.07 -2.62
C THR A 272 5.72 -17.94 -1.65
N PRO A 273 7.07 -18.06 -1.77
CA PRO A 273 7.87 -18.82 -0.81
C PRO A 273 7.78 -18.31 0.64
N PHE A 274 7.51 -17.02 0.84
CA PHE A 274 7.31 -16.47 2.19
C PHE A 274 5.96 -16.89 2.78
N TYR A 275 4.91 -17.01 1.95
CA TYR A 275 3.64 -17.57 2.38
C TYR A 275 3.75 -19.06 2.73
N GLU A 276 4.51 -19.83 1.94
CA GLU A 276 4.80 -21.24 2.22
C GLU A 276 5.53 -21.40 3.55
N THR A 277 6.54 -20.56 3.80
CA THR A 277 7.26 -20.53 5.09
C THR A 277 6.32 -20.23 6.27
N LEU A 278 5.39 -19.28 6.10
CA LEU A 278 4.40 -18.93 7.13
C LEU A 278 3.38 -20.07 7.36
N LEU A 279 3.00 -20.80 6.32
CA LEU A 279 2.13 -21.98 6.43
C LEU A 279 2.81 -23.13 7.16
N GLU A 280 4.06 -23.44 6.80
CA GLU A 280 4.88 -24.46 7.47
C GLU A 280 5.01 -24.15 8.98
N ASN A 281 5.13 -22.86 9.32
CA ASN A 281 5.32 -22.37 10.69
C ASN A 281 4.03 -21.81 11.34
N GLN A 282 2.85 -22.15 10.81
CA GLN A 282 1.58 -21.49 11.11
C GLN A 282 1.26 -21.43 12.61
N ASN A 283 1.35 -22.56 13.32
CA ASN A 283 1.03 -22.60 14.76
C ASN A 283 1.94 -21.65 15.56
N LYS A 284 3.24 -21.67 15.28
CA LYS A 284 4.22 -20.79 15.92
C LYS A 284 3.95 -19.32 15.62
N TYR A 285 3.58 -19.01 14.38
CA TYR A 285 3.19 -17.67 13.97
C TYR A 285 1.96 -17.20 14.76
N ILE A 286 0.89 -18.00 14.80
CA ILE A 286 -0.36 -17.68 15.50
C ILE A 286 -0.12 -17.52 17.00
N ASP A 287 0.66 -18.41 17.63
CA ASP A 287 1.00 -18.30 19.05
C ASP A 287 1.74 -16.99 19.34
N THR A 288 2.75 -16.66 18.54
CA THR A 288 3.52 -15.42 18.69
C THR A 288 2.61 -14.20 18.52
N TYR A 289 1.72 -14.22 17.53
CA TYR A 289 0.76 -13.15 17.27
C TYR A 289 -0.20 -12.96 18.45
N MET A 290 -0.75 -14.06 18.97
CA MET A 290 -1.67 -14.03 20.12
C MET A 290 -0.98 -13.53 21.38
N ASP A 291 0.26 -13.95 21.62
CA ASP A 291 1.03 -13.51 22.77
C ASP A 291 1.30 -11.99 22.72
N LEU A 292 1.68 -11.46 21.55
CA LEU A 292 1.84 -10.01 21.35
C LEU A 292 0.52 -9.26 21.53
N ARG A 293 -0.58 -9.76 20.93
CA ARG A 293 -1.91 -9.17 21.09
C ARG A 293 -2.36 -9.16 22.56
N ASN A 294 -2.11 -10.24 23.29
CA ASN A 294 -2.45 -10.35 24.70
C ASN A 294 -1.62 -9.39 25.58
N GLN A 295 -0.42 -9.01 25.16
CA GLN A 295 0.35 -7.95 25.83
C GLN A 295 -0.33 -6.58 25.71
N PHE A 296 -0.88 -6.22 24.54
CA PHE A 296 -1.69 -5.00 24.40
C PHE A 296 -2.87 -5.00 25.39
N ILE A 297 -3.63 -6.10 25.43
CA ILE A 297 -4.81 -6.23 26.30
C ILE A 297 -4.42 -6.17 27.79
N LYS A 298 -3.35 -6.87 28.20
CA LYS A 298 -2.86 -6.86 29.60
C LYS A 298 -2.44 -5.46 30.07
N ASN A 299 -1.97 -4.61 29.15
CA ASN A 299 -1.60 -3.22 29.44
C ASN A 299 -2.78 -2.24 29.27
N ASN A 300 -4.01 -2.74 29.11
CA ASN A 300 -5.20 -1.92 28.86
C ASN A 300 -5.07 -1.02 27.61
N ILE A 301 -4.40 -1.52 26.56
CA ILE A 301 -4.22 -0.82 25.28
C ILE A 301 -4.95 -1.59 24.19
N ARG A 302 -5.59 -0.86 23.28
CA ARG A 302 -6.28 -1.46 22.15
C ARG A 302 -5.27 -2.10 21.19
N PRO A 303 -5.38 -3.41 20.88
CA PRO A 303 -4.54 -4.00 19.84
C PRO A 303 -4.76 -3.31 18.49
N PRO A 304 -3.69 -2.98 17.75
CA PRO A 304 -3.80 -2.24 16.48
C PRO A 304 -4.36 -3.09 15.34
N LEU A 305 -4.20 -4.41 15.42
CA LEU A 305 -4.69 -5.38 14.45
C LEU A 305 -5.82 -6.24 15.04
N ARG A 306 -6.65 -6.80 14.17
CA ARG A 306 -7.76 -7.68 14.56
C ARG A 306 -7.24 -9.01 15.10
N GLU A 307 -8.08 -9.71 15.85
CA GLU A 307 -7.77 -11.08 16.26
C GLU A 307 -7.74 -12.02 15.04
N ILE A 308 -6.74 -12.89 14.98
CA ILE A 308 -6.69 -14.02 14.05
C ILE A 308 -7.17 -15.30 14.75
N ARG A 309 -7.51 -16.34 13.98
CA ARG A 309 -7.99 -17.62 14.53
C ARG A 309 -6.94 -18.70 14.34
N ARG A 310 -7.16 -19.87 14.94
CA ARG A 310 -6.26 -21.04 14.78
C ARG A 310 -6.23 -21.58 13.35
N ASP A 311 -7.28 -21.33 12.58
CA ASP A 311 -7.39 -21.68 11.16
C ASP A 311 -6.89 -20.57 10.22
N PHE A 312 -6.00 -19.69 10.70
CA PHE A 312 -5.52 -18.53 9.96
C PHE A 312 -4.62 -18.88 8.78
N VAL A 313 -4.95 -18.38 7.59
CA VAL A 313 -4.10 -18.45 6.39
C VAL A 313 -3.40 -17.09 6.16
N PRO A 314 -2.07 -17.07 5.86
CA PRO A 314 -1.26 -15.85 5.79
C PRO A 314 -1.40 -15.06 4.47
N PHE A 315 -2.50 -15.28 3.75
CA PHE A 315 -2.82 -14.57 2.51
C PHE A 315 -4.33 -14.62 2.28
N PHE A 316 -4.80 -13.72 1.43
CA PHE A 316 -6.13 -13.86 0.84
C PHE A 316 -6.02 -14.62 -0.49
N TYR A 317 -7.13 -15.25 -0.87
CA TYR A 317 -7.30 -15.85 -2.19
C TYR A 317 -8.23 -15.01 -3.04
N GLU A 318 -7.85 -14.70 -4.27
CA GLU A 318 -8.68 -14.02 -5.26
C GLU A 318 -9.58 -15.04 -5.97
N CYS A 319 -10.90 -14.81 -5.93
CA CYS A 319 -11.84 -15.67 -6.65
C CYS A 319 -11.53 -15.66 -8.16
N ASN A 320 -11.39 -16.84 -8.75
CA ASN A 320 -11.09 -17.03 -10.17
C ASN A 320 -12.32 -16.93 -11.10
N SER A 321 -13.52 -16.72 -10.56
CA SER A 321 -14.72 -16.49 -11.39
C SER A 321 -14.69 -15.09 -12.00
N GLU A 322 -14.96 -14.97 -13.29
CA GLU A 322 -14.97 -13.70 -14.02
C GLU A 322 -15.95 -12.68 -13.40
N GLU A 323 -17.12 -13.13 -12.95
CA GLU A 323 -18.11 -12.25 -12.33
C GLU A 323 -17.70 -11.71 -10.96
N CYS A 324 -16.65 -12.28 -10.35
CA CYS A 324 -16.15 -11.89 -9.05
C CYS A 324 -15.02 -10.85 -9.13
N TYR A 325 -14.49 -10.51 -10.31
CA TYR A 325 -13.43 -9.49 -10.46
C TYR A 325 -12.33 -9.61 -9.37
N SER A 326 -11.79 -10.81 -9.24
CA SER A 326 -10.74 -11.15 -8.25
C SER A 326 -11.10 -10.82 -6.79
N ARG A 327 -12.38 -10.96 -6.41
CA ARG A 327 -12.84 -10.73 -5.03
C ARG A 327 -11.96 -11.51 -4.05
N ARG A 328 -11.45 -10.82 -3.04
CA ARG A 328 -10.63 -11.42 -1.98
C ARG A 328 -11.47 -12.24 -1.01
N LEU A 329 -10.99 -13.45 -0.75
CA LEU A 329 -11.60 -14.44 0.10
C LEU A 329 -10.66 -14.74 1.27
N GLU A 330 -11.23 -14.78 2.47
CA GLU A 330 -10.53 -15.28 3.65
C GLU A 330 -10.64 -16.80 3.67
N LEU A 331 -9.49 -17.45 3.54
CA LEU A 331 -9.37 -18.89 3.65
C LEU A 331 -9.31 -19.32 5.12
N SER A 332 -9.76 -20.54 5.38
CA SER A 332 -9.45 -21.24 6.62
C SER A 332 -8.65 -22.51 6.32
N CYS A 333 -7.72 -22.84 7.22
CA CYS A 333 -6.97 -24.08 7.14
C CYS A 333 -7.42 -25.10 8.20
N GLN A 334 -7.21 -26.37 7.90
CA GLN A 334 -7.33 -27.47 8.83
C GLN A 334 -6.08 -28.33 8.72
N GLU A 335 -5.32 -28.42 9.81
CA GLU A 335 -4.12 -29.24 9.86
C GLU A 335 -4.45 -30.72 10.12
N TYR A 336 -3.76 -31.59 9.40
CA TYR A 336 -3.68 -33.03 9.61
C TYR A 336 -2.21 -33.43 9.82
N PRO A 337 -1.90 -34.69 10.19
CA PRO A 337 -0.52 -35.10 10.46
C PRO A 337 0.47 -34.84 9.31
N SER A 338 0.04 -34.99 8.06
CA SER A 338 0.92 -34.85 6.87
C SER A 338 0.47 -33.77 5.88
N MET A 339 -0.67 -33.11 6.11
CA MET A 339 -1.25 -32.19 5.15
C MET A 339 -1.97 -31.01 5.81
N ILE A 340 -2.06 -29.91 5.08
CA ILE A 340 -2.86 -28.73 5.43
C ILE A 340 -3.98 -28.64 4.39
N LEU A 341 -5.24 -28.74 4.83
CA LEU A 341 -6.39 -28.52 3.98
C LEU A 341 -6.83 -27.06 4.06
N THR A 342 -6.80 -26.35 2.95
CA THR A 342 -7.21 -24.95 2.86
C THR A 342 -8.54 -24.85 2.13
N LYS A 343 -9.50 -24.09 2.68
CA LYS A 343 -10.83 -23.96 2.07
C LYS A 343 -11.50 -22.60 2.29
N CYS A 344 -12.33 -22.19 1.34
CA CYS A 344 -13.38 -21.20 1.54
C CYS A 344 -14.51 -21.36 0.53
N LYS A 345 -15.64 -20.68 0.78
CA LYS A 345 -16.71 -20.52 -0.21
C LYS A 345 -16.86 -19.05 -0.56
N CYS A 346 -16.77 -18.72 -1.85
CA CYS A 346 -17.03 -17.37 -2.31
C CYS A 346 -18.47 -16.97 -2.01
N ASN A 347 -18.68 -15.88 -1.27
CA ASN A 347 -20.01 -15.38 -0.94
C ASN A 347 -20.70 -14.64 -2.10
N HIS A 348 -20.00 -14.45 -3.22
CA HIS A 348 -20.54 -13.80 -4.41
C HIS A 348 -21.04 -14.82 -5.44
N CYS A 349 -20.16 -15.68 -5.98
CA CYS A 349 -20.54 -16.69 -6.98
C CYS A 349 -20.90 -18.06 -6.38
N GLY A 350 -20.59 -18.30 -5.10
CA GLY A 350 -20.83 -19.59 -4.45
C GLY A 350 -19.76 -20.66 -4.72
N ASN A 351 -18.74 -20.39 -5.55
CA ASN A 351 -17.66 -21.33 -5.83
C ASN A 351 -16.95 -21.75 -4.54
N LEU A 352 -16.75 -23.06 -4.41
CA LEU A 352 -15.90 -23.63 -3.36
C LEU A 352 -14.45 -23.58 -3.86
N ILE A 353 -13.56 -23.09 -3.01
CA ILE A 353 -12.13 -23.17 -3.21
C ILE A 353 -11.62 -24.11 -2.13
N ASP A 354 -11.03 -25.22 -2.53
CA ASP A 354 -10.44 -26.22 -1.67
C ASP A 354 -9.18 -26.81 -2.29
N PHE A 355 -8.10 -26.86 -1.52
CA PHE A 355 -6.85 -27.49 -1.93
C PHE A 355 -6.08 -27.99 -0.71
N SER A 356 -5.25 -29.01 -0.92
CA SER A 356 -4.42 -29.62 0.13
C SER A 356 -2.94 -29.43 -0.19
N LEU A 357 -2.16 -29.09 0.83
CA LEU A 357 -0.72 -28.91 0.75
C LEU A 357 -0.03 -29.91 1.66
N GLU A 358 1.21 -30.29 1.34
CA GLU A 358 2.08 -30.99 2.29
C GLU A 358 2.39 -30.08 3.48
N LYS A 359 2.34 -30.62 4.70
CA LYS A 359 2.48 -29.81 5.91
C LYS A 359 3.88 -29.25 6.10
N ASP A 360 4.89 -30.10 5.92
CA ASP A 360 6.28 -29.78 6.20
C ASP A 360 7.00 -29.14 5.00
N ASN A 361 6.33 -29.08 3.85
CA ASN A 361 6.84 -28.44 2.63
C ASN A 361 5.67 -27.94 1.76
N PRO A 362 4.92 -26.92 2.19
CA PRO A 362 3.77 -26.42 1.44
C PRO A 362 4.21 -25.86 0.08
N ASP A 363 3.53 -26.24 -1.01
CA ASP A 363 3.79 -25.73 -2.36
C ASP A 363 2.55 -25.01 -2.91
N LEU A 364 2.67 -23.71 -3.11
CA LEU A 364 1.62 -22.82 -3.59
C LEU A 364 1.78 -22.46 -5.08
N SER A 365 2.67 -23.14 -5.81
CA SER A 365 3.01 -22.81 -7.20
C SER A 365 1.80 -22.73 -8.14
N GLU A 366 0.79 -23.58 -7.95
CA GLU A 366 -0.44 -23.58 -8.76
C GLU A 366 -1.40 -22.43 -8.40
N HIS A 367 -1.19 -21.79 -7.25
CA HIS A 367 -2.10 -20.79 -6.69
C HIS A 367 -1.58 -19.35 -6.81
N ILE A 368 -0.31 -19.16 -7.20
CA ILE A 368 0.38 -17.86 -7.30
C ILE A 368 -0.51 -16.73 -7.87
N PRO A 369 -1.22 -16.91 -9.00
CA PRO A 369 -2.01 -15.83 -9.60
C PRO A 369 -3.07 -15.25 -8.66
N PHE A 370 -3.55 -16.05 -7.70
CA PHE A 370 -4.68 -15.75 -6.84
C PHE A 370 -4.27 -15.31 -5.44
N LEU A 371 -2.99 -15.39 -5.09
CA LEU A 371 -2.53 -15.01 -3.75
C LEU A 371 -2.40 -13.50 -3.64
N THR A 372 -2.81 -12.94 -2.50
CA THR A 372 -2.58 -11.53 -2.18
C THR A 372 -2.23 -11.32 -0.71
N PRO A 373 -1.44 -10.28 -0.40
CA PRO A 373 -1.01 -10.01 0.96
C PRO A 373 -2.15 -9.77 1.93
N ARG A 374 -1.86 -10.06 3.19
CA ARG A 374 -2.72 -9.82 4.33
C ARG A 374 -1.94 -9.03 5.38
N VAL A 375 -2.61 -8.07 6.04
CA VAL A 375 -1.94 -7.16 6.99
C VAL A 375 -1.43 -7.90 8.24
N GLU A 376 -2.05 -9.03 8.57
CA GLU A 376 -1.63 -9.90 9.65
C GLU A 376 -0.59 -10.95 9.23
N SER A 377 0.19 -10.74 8.17
CA SER A 377 1.13 -11.75 7.63
C SER A 377 2.54 -11.19 7.46
#